data_AF-A0A924AIG2-F1
#
_entry.id   AF-A0A924AIG2-F1
#
_cell.length_a   1.000
_cell.length_b   1.000
_cell.length_c   1.000
_cell.angle_alpha   90.00
_cell.angle_beta   90.00
_cell.angle_gamma   90.00
#
_symmetry.space_group_name_H-M   'P 1'
#
loop_
_entity.id
_entity.type
_entity.pdbx_description
1 polymer ?
#
loop_
_entity_poly.entity_id
_entity_poly.type
_entity_poly.pdbx_seq_one_letter_code
_entity_poly.pdbx_strand_id
1 'polypeptide(L)'
;LLEPTLFSHHLLAIEDYEKEIKLYLKKLNVSEFVITEKEHGNIPMTCYPFWENNSKNIVNIGSAGGWTKASTGFTFRHTIKKAKKLVLFLQSEKDFRKFHKKDKFWFYDLLFLDVLDKNNALGSKIFSSLFKKGNSTLIFKFLDEETTFLEDVKLMLKCPTFPFIRAVFKRLF
;
A
#
# COMPACT_ATOMS: atom_id res chain seq x y z
N LEU A 1 11.38 8.53 16.68
CA LEU A 1 11.61 8.20 15.25
C LEU A 1 10.99 9.30 14.40
N LEU A 2 11.75 9.86 13.46
CA LEU A 2 11.21 10.73 12.40
C LEU A 2 11.51 10.05 11.07
N GLU A 3 10.46 9.79 10.29
CA GLU A 3 10.55 9.05 9.05
C GLU A 3 9.77 9.80 7.96
N PRO A 4 10.47 10.49 7.04
CA PRO A 4 9.82 11.11 5.89
C PRO A 4 9.46 10.03 4.88
N THR A 5 8.18 9.71 4.77
CA THR A 5 7.66 8.77 3.78
C THR A 5 7.06 9.53 2.59
N LEU A 6 7.46 9.18 1.37
CA LEU A 6 6.95 9.77 0.14
C LEU A 6 6.75 8.72 -0.94
N PHE A 7 5.89 9.06 -1.91
CA PHE A 7 5.71 8.30 -3.13
C PHE A 7 6.49 8.97 -4.26
N SER A 8 7.35 8.21 -4.93
CA SER A 8 8.10 8.71 -6.08
C SER A 8 8.37 7.59 -7.09
N HIS A 9 8.47 7.96 -8.37
CA HIS A 9 8.92 7.05 -9.43
C HIS A 9 10.41 6.72 -9.33
N HIS A 10 11.19 7.71 -8.92
CA HIS A 10 12.63 7.62 -8.74
C HIS A 10 12.99 7.97 -7.30
N LEU A 11 14.00 7.28 -6.77
CA LEU A 11 14.51 7.60 -5.45
C LEU A 11 15.11 9.01 -5.48
N LEU A 12 14.85 9.79 -4.44
CA LEU A 12 15.51 11.09 -4.26
C LEU A 12 16.92 10.85 -3.73
N ALA A 13 17.75 11.90 -3.76
CA ALA A 13 19.02 11.88 -3.08
C ALA A 13 18.78 11.82 -1.55
N ILE A 14 19.65 11.14 -0.80
CA ILE A 14 19.50 10.96 0.66
C ILE A 14 19.39 12.33 1.36
N GLU A 15 20.12 13.31 0.84
CA GLU A 15 20.18 14.68 1.33
C GLU A 15 18.83 15.39 1.30
N ASP A 16 17.97 15.06 0.32
CA ASP A 16 16.62 15.64 0.20
C ASP A 16 15.71 15.14 1.33
N TYR A 17 15.80 13.86 1.68
CA TYR A 17 15.07 13.29 2.82
C TYR A 17 15.56 13.91 4.14
N GLU A 18 16.87 14.01 4.33
CA GLU A 18 17.46 14.62 5.54
C GLU A 18 17.07 16.10 5.67
N LYS A 19 17.04 16.83 4.55
CA LYS A 19 16.60 18.21 4.50
C LYS A 19 15.16 18.35 4.98
N GLU A 20 14.25 17.48 4.56
CA GLU A 20 12.86 17.54 5.03
C GLU A 20 12.72 17.20 6.53
N ILE A 21 13.50 16.24 7.05
CA ILE A 21 13.53 15.98 8.50
C ILE A 21 13.99 17.22 9.27
N LYS A 22 15.06 17.87 8.82
CA LYS A 22 15.58 19.10 9.44
C LYS A 22 14.57 20.26 9.37
N LEU A 23 13.89 20.43 8.24
CA LEU A 23 12.83 21.42 8.08
C LEU A 23 11.65 21.14 9.01
N TYR A 24 11.27 19.87 9.17
CA TYR A 24 10.22 19.47 10.10
C TYR A 24 10.60 19.69 11.57
N LEU A 25 11.82 19.32 11.98
CA LEU A 25 12.35 19.60 13.32
C LEU A 25 12.37 21.09 13.64
N LYS A 26 12.77 21.92 12.67
CA LYS A 26 12.73 23.39 12.82
C LYS A 26 11.31 23.91 13.07
N LYS A 27 10.30 23.36 12.39
CA LYS A 27 8.88 23.69 12.63
C LYS A 27 8.40 23.28 14.03
N LEU A 28 9.03 22.27 14.62
CA LEU A 28 8.78 21.82 15.98
C LEU A 28 9.60 22.56 17.04
N ASN A 29 10.42 23.54 16.65
CA ASN A 29 11.37 24.26 17.51
C ASN A 29 12.39 23.33 18.20
N VAL A 30 12.73 22.20 17.57
CA VAL A 30 13.79 21.31 18.05
C VAL A 30 15.11 21.72 17.40
N SER A 31 16.00 22.32 18.19
CA SER A 31 17.33 22.77 17.75
C SER A 31 18.46 21.82 18.16
N GLU A 32 18.27 21.08 19.25
CA GLU A 32 19.27 20.16 19.81
C GLU A 32 18.74 18.73 19.73
N PHE A 33 19.50 17.86 19.06
CA PHE A 33 19.21 16.44 18.97
C PHE A 33 20.50 15.67 18.66
N VAL A 34 20.51 14.40 19.04
CA VAL A 34 21.55 13.45 18.67
C VAL A 34 20.92 12.37 17.80
N ILE A 35 21.55 12.08 16.68
CA ILE A 35 21.16 10.96 15.83
C ILE A 35 21.82 9.72 16.40
N THR A 36 21.02 8.82 16.98
CA THR A 36 21.53 7.55 17.51
C THR A 36 21.59 6.48 16.42
N GLU A 37 20.61 6.48 15.50
CA GLU A 37 20.47 5.49 14.43
C GLU A 37 19.86 6.13 13.18
N LYS A 38 20.17 5.55 12.01
CA LYS A 38 19.57 5.89 10.72
C LYS A 38 19.14 4.62 10.02
N GLU A 39 17.94 4.62 9.47
CA GLU A 39 17.40 3.56 8.65
C GLU A 39 16.83 4.16 7.36
N HIS A 40 16.89 3.41 6.27
CA HIS A 40 16.17 3.72 5.05
C HIS A 40 15.60 2.44 4.45
N GLY A 41 14.45 2.58 3.79
CA GLY A 41 13.80 1.47 3.11
C GLY A 41 12.95 1.98 1.96
N ASN A 42 12.70 1.11 0.99
CA ASN A 42 11.79 1.36 -0.11
C ASN A 42 10.82 0.20 -0.25
N ILE A 43 9.53 0.52 -0.37
CA ILE A 43 8.47 -0.46 -0.54
C ILE A 43 7.91 -0.30 -1.95
N PRO A 44 7.88 -1.36 -2.77
CA PRO A 44 7.30 -1.27 -4.11
C PRO A 44 5.79 -1.05 -4.02
N MET A 45 5.33 0.09 -4.55
CA MET A 45 3.92 0.46 -4.62
C MET A 45 3.35 0.09 -5.98
N THR A 46 3.05 -1.20 -6.19
CA THR A 46 2.74 -1.74 -7.53
C THR A 46 1.74 -2.89 -7.51
N CYS A 47 0.90 -2.94 -8.54
CA CYS A 47 0.02 -4.08 -8.87
C CYS A 47 0.67 -5.05 -9.88
N TYR A 48 2.00 -5.00 -10.04
CA TYR A 48 2.75 -5.95 -10.87
C TYR A 48 2.34 -7.40 -10.57
N PRO A 49 2.17 -8.26 -11.59
CA PRO A 49 1.65 -9.60 -11.40
C PRO A 49 2.71 -10.57 -10.85
N PHE A 50 3.16 -10.37 -9.61
CA PHE A 50 4.21 -11.17 -8.96
C PHE A 50 3.97 -12.69 -9.00
N TRP A 51 2.70 -13.11 -9.03
CA TRP A 51 2.31 -14.52 -9.09
C TRP A 51 2.65 -15.21 -10.42
N GLU A 52 2.89 -14.45 -11.49
CA GLU A 52 3.32 -15.01 -12.78
C GLU A 52 4.73 -15.60 -12.71
N ASN A 53 5.53 -15.19 -11.72
CA ASN A 53 6.86 -15.75 -11.45
C ASN A 53 6.81 -17.02 -10.59
N ASN A 54 5.63 -17.47 -10.15
CA ASN A 54 5.50 -18.76 -9.47
C ASN A 54 5.66 -19.89 -10.49
N SER A 55 6.31 -20.98 -10.08
CA SER A 55 6.34 -22.22 -10.85
C SER A 55 5.40 -23.25 -10.24
N LYS A 56 5.32 -24.44 -10.83
CA LYS A 56 4.54 -25.54 -10.25
C LYS A 56 4.95 -25.84 -8.80
N ASN A 57 6.25 -25.78 -8.50
CA ASN A 57 6.83 -26.22 -7.22
C ASN A 57 7.52 -25.10 -6.42
N ILE A 58 7.48 -23.85 -6.91
CA ILE A 58 8.08 -22.69 -6.23
C ILE A 58 7.03 -21.59 -6.14
N VAL A 59 6.82 -21.09 -4.92
CA VAL A 59 5.97 -19.92 -4.64
C VAL A 59 6.83 -18.82 -4.01
N ASN A 60 6.77 -17.62 -4.57
CA ASN A 60 7.38 -16.46 -3.95
C ASN A 60 6.47 -15.94 -2.82
N ILE A 61 7.08 -15.56 -1.70
CA ILE A 61 6.39 -15.00 -0.53
C ILE A 61 6.92 -13.61 -0.20
N GLY A 62 6.29 -12.92 0.76
CA GLY A 62 6.68 -11.56 1.13
C GLY A 62 6.54 -10.58 -0.04
N SER A 63 7.40 -9.56 -0.10
CA SER A 63 7.35 -8.57 -1.19
C SER A 63 7.59 -9.17 -2.57
N ALA A 64 8.49 -10.15 -2.70
CA ALA A 64 8.72 -10.88 -3.96
C ALA A 64 7.50 -11.69 -4.43
N GLY A 65 6.62 -12.08 -3.50
CA GLY A 65 5.35 -12.75 -3.78
C GLY A 65 4.16 -11.81 -4.00
N GLY A 66 4.35 -10.49 -3.92
CA GLY A 66 3.25 -9.53 -3.93
C GLY A 66 2.36 -9.63 -2.69
N TRP A 67 2.95 -9.92 -1.51
CA TRP A 67 2.21 -10.00 -0.25
C TRP A 67 2.16 -8.66 0.49
N THR A 68 2.95 -7.69 0.05
CA THR A 68 2.82 -6.28 0.45
C THR A 68 1.59 -5.66 -0.23
N LYS A 69 0.72 -5.01 0.54
CA LYS A 69 -0.44 -4.30 -0.04
C LYS A 69 0.03 -3.17 -0.94
N ALA A 70 -0.42 -3.18 -2.19
CA ALA A 70 0.17 -2.39 -3.26
C ALA A 70 -0.01 -0.88 -3.11
N SER A 71 -1.09 -0.41 -2.46
CA SER A 71 -1.42 1.01 -2.30
C SER A 71 -1.04 1.62 -0.95
N THR A 72 -0.70 0.80 0.06
CA THR A 72 -0.42 1.27 1.43
C THR A 72 0.85 0.70 2.06
N GLY A 73 1.51 -0.26 1.44
CA GLY A 73 2.67 -0.94 2.02
C GLY A 73 2.34 -1.88 3.19
N PHE A 74 1.06 -2.09 3.51
CA PHE A 74 0.62 -2.91 4.64
C PHE A 74 0.98 -4.38 4.44
N THR A 75 2.08 -4.83 5.06
CA THR A 75 2.75 -6.10 4.72
C THR A 75 2.60 -7.16 5.80
N PHE A 76 2.84 -6.82 7.08
CA PHE A 76 3.01 -7.83 8.14
C PHE A 76 1.75 -8.67 8.35
N ARG A 77 0.62 -8.01 8.59
CA ARG A 77 -0.67 -8.69 8.81
C ARG A 77 -1.12 -9.46 7.56
N HIS A 78 -0.88 -8.89 6.39
CA HIS A 78 -1.22 -9.49 5.11
C HIS A 78 -0.40 -10.76 4.83
N THR A 79 0.90 -10.73 5.17
CA THR A 79 1.81 -11.88 5.10
C THR A 79 1.33 -13.01 6.00
N ILE A 80 0.93 -12.73 7.24
CA ILE A 80 0.40 -13.75 8.15
C ILE A 80 -0.86 -14.40 7.57
N LYS A 81 -1.79 -13.61 7.01
CA LYS A 81 -3.02 -14.12 6.39
C LYS A 81 -2.71 -14.99 5.16
N LYS A 82 -1.81 -14.54 4.29
CA LYS A 82 -1.40 -15.29 3.09
C LYS A 82 -0.64 -16.56 3.45
N ALA A 83 0.21 -16.53 4.47
CA ALA A 83 0.87 -17.73 4.99
C ALA A 83 -0.13 -18.78 5.46
N LYS A 84 -1.17 -18.39 6.23
CA LYS A 84 -2.25 -19.30 6.63
C LYS A 84 -2.99 -19.88 5.43
N LYS A 85 -3.33 -19.05 4.44
CA LYS A 85 -3.96 -19.49 3.18
C LYS A 85 -3.04 -20.47 2.42
N LEU A 86 -1.73 -20.25 2.41
CA LEU A 86 -0.76 -21.11 1.74
C LEU A 86 -0.67 -22.48 2.42
N VAL A 87 -0.64 -22.54 3.75
CA VAL A 87 -0.66 -23.81 4.49
C VAL A 87 -1.90 -24.63 4.16
N LEU A 88 -3.09 -24.01 4.10
CA LEU A 88 -4.32 -24.70 3.72
C LEU A 88 -4.30 -25.13 2.25
N PHE A 89 -3.81 -24.28 1.35
CA PHE A 89 -3.69 -24.58 -0.08
C PHE A 89 -2.80 -25.81 -0.34
N LEU A 90 -1.69 -25.93 0.39
CA LEU A 90 -0.76 -27.05 0.33
C LEU A 90 -1.38 -28.41 0.67
N GLN A 91 -2.51 -28.43 1.40
CA GLN A 91 -3.18 -29.67 1.79
C GLN A 91 -3.97 -30.32 0.64
N SER A 92 -4.36 -29.56 -0.39
CA SER A 92 -5.26 -30.02 -1.45
C SER A 92 -4.77 -29.73 -2.87
N GLU A 93 -3.82 -28.82 -3.05
CA GLU A 93 -3.29 -28.43 -4.36
C GLU A 93 -1.75 -28.50 -4.35
N LYS A 94 -1.18 -28.90 -5.49
CA LYS A 94 0.27 -29.07 -5.67
C LYS A 94 0.86 -28.10 -6.70
N ASP A 95 0.03 -27.36 -7.42
CA ASP A 95 0.46 -26.39 -8.42
C ASP A 95 0.37 -24.94 -7.89
N PHE A 96 1.51 -24.38 -7.46
CA PHE A 96 1.54 -23.04 -6.86
C PHE A 96 1.16 -21.90 -7.81
N ARG A 97 1.12 -22.13 -9.13
CA ARG A 97 0.61 -21.14 -10.09
C ARG A 97 -0.86 -20.81 -9.84
N LYS A 98 -1.60 -21.69 -9.16
CA LYS A 98 -3.02 -21.50 -8.82
C LYS A 98 -3.25 -20.83 -7.47
N PHE A 99 -2.20 -20.51 -6.71
CA PHE A 99 -2.34 -19.93 -5.37
C PHE A 99 -2.89 -18.50 -5.39
N HIS A 100 -2.57 -17.73 -6.43
CA HIS A 100 -3.00 -16.33 -6.53
C HIS A 100 -4.43 -16.19 -7.06
N LYS A 101 -5.15 -15.18 -6.55
CA LYS A 101 -6.45 -14.75 -7.04
C LYS A 101 -6.54 -13.22 -6.99
N LYS A 102 -6.95 -12.60 -8.09
CA LYS A 102 -7.37 -11.20 -8.12
C LYS A 102 -8.73 -11.07 -7.48
N ASP A 103 -8.86 -10.12 -6.56
CA ASP A 103 -10.12 -9.77 -5.91
C ASP A 103 -10.42 -8.27 -6.08
N LYS A 104 -11.48 -7.80 -5.42
CA LYS A 104 -11.85 -6.39 -5.46
C LYS A 104 -10.77 -5.48 -4.86
N PHE A 105 -9.99 -5.94 -3.89
CA PHE A 105 -8.96 -5.13 -3.24
C PHE A 105 -7.76 -4.93 -4.15
N TRP A 106 -7.40 -5.94 -4.94
CA TRP A 106 -6.42 -5.76 -6.02
C TRP A 106 -6.86 -4.66 -7.00
N PHE A 107 -8.14 -4.63 -7.37
CA PHE A 107 -8.67 -3.59 -8.26
C PHE A 107 -8.68 -2.20 -7.58
N TYR A 108 -9.03 -2.12 -6.29
CA TYR A 108 -8.96 -0.87 -5.54
C TYR A 108 -7.53 -0.33 -5.46
N ASP A 109 -6.55 -1.19 -5.22
CA ASP A 109 -5.14 -0.81 -5.22
C ASP A 109 -4.70 -0.30 -6.58
N LEU A 110 -5.13 -0.95 -7.67
CA LEU A 110 -4.84 -0.50 -9.04
C LEU A 110 -5.35 0.92 -9.31
N LEU A 111 -6.60 1.20 -8.93
CA LEU A 111 -7.19 2.53 -9.09
C LEU A 111 -6.49 3.58 -8.23
N PHE A 112 -6.12 3.20 -7.00
CA PHE A 112 -5.41 4.10 -6.10
C PHE A 112 -4.04 4.48 -6.65
N LEU A 113 -3.29 3.49 -7.15
CA LEU A 113 -1.99 3.72 -7.76
C LEU A 113 -2.10 4.56 -9.04
N ASP A 114 -3.13 4.37 -9.86
CA ASP A 114 -3.38 5.24 -11.03
C ASP A 114 -3.62 6.71 -10.66
N VAL A 115 -4.32 6.94 -9.54
CA VAL A 115 -4.56 8.30 -9.05
C VAL A 115 -3.26 8.90 -8.51
N LEU A 116 -2.45 8.13 -7.78
CA LEU A 116 -1.16 8.62 -7.28
C LEU A 116 -0.15 8.89 -8.40
N ASP A 117 -0.05 7.98 -9.38
CA ASP A 117 0.83 8.10 -10.55
C ASP A 117 0.60 9.42 -11.29
N LYS A 118 -0.66 9.79 -11.53
CA LYS A 118 -1.01 11.02 -12.27
C LYS A 118 -1.14 12.26 -11.41
N ASN A 119 -1.50 12.09 -10.15
CA ASN A 119 -1.90 13.17 -9.25
C ASN A 119 -1.30 12.98 -7.86
N ASN A 120 0.01 12.71 -7.78
CA ASN A 120 0.71 12.41 -6.52
C ASN A 120 0.50 13.47 -5.42
N ALA A 121 0.36 14.74 -5.80
CA ALA A 121 0.03 15.83 -4.88
C ALA A 121 -1.31 15.63 -4.12
N LEU A 122 -2.24 14.84 -4.66
CA LEU A 122 -3.48 14.47 -3.98
C LEU A 122 -3.28 13.40 -2.91
N GLY A 123 -2.16 12.66 -2.93
CA GLY A 123 -1.91 11.54 -2.02
C GLY A 123 -2.09 11.94 -0.56
N SER A 124 -1.43 13.02 -0.12
CA SER A 124 -1.57 13.52 1.26
C SER A 124 -3.03 13.81 1.65
N LYS A 125 -3.81 14.41 0.73
CA LYS A 125 -5.23 14.68 0.94
C LYS A 125 -6.06 13.41 1.01
N ILE A 126 -5.83 12.45 0.11
CA ILE A 126 -6.54 11.16 0.07
C ILE A 126 -6.29 10.38 1.37
N PHE A 127 -5.02 10.19 1.74
CA PHE A 127 -4.64 9.52 2.99
C PHE A 127 -5.19 10.25 4.21
N SER A 128 -5.00 11.57 4.30
CA SER A 128 -5.55 12.34 5.43
C SER A 128 -7.07 12.25 5.53
N SER A 129 -7.79 12.24 4.40
CA SER A 129 -9.25 12.08 4.37
C SER A 129 -9.72 10.72 4.88
N LEU A 130 -8.99 9.63 4.56
CA LEU A 130 -9.27 8.29 5.07
C LEU A 130 -9.27 8.29 6.60
N PHE A 131 -8.24 8.88 7.22
CA PHE A 131 -8.05 8.84 8.68
C PHE A 131 -8.79 9.94 9.46
N LYS A 132 -8.98 11.15 8.91
CA LYS A 132 -9.60 12.27 9.65
C LYS A 132 -11.10 12.13 9.91
N LYS A 133 -11.84 11.42 9.04
CA LYS A 133 -13.31 11.37 9.05
C LYS A 133 -13.86 9.96 9.31
N GLY A 134 -13.04 9.07 9.88
CA GLY A 134 -13.27 7.62 9.88
C GLY A 134 -13.44 6.98 11.25
N ASN A 135 -14.20 5.89 11.28
CA ASN A 135 -14.07 4.90 12.35
C ASN A 135 -12.77 4.14 12.08
N SER A 136 -11.79 4.23 12.97
CA SER A 136 -10.48 3.59 12.84
C SER A 136 -10.60 2.08 12.60
N THR A 137 -11.53 1.41 13.26
CA THR A 137 -11.82 -0.02 13.04
C THR A 137 -12.20 -0.32 11.60
N LEU A 138 -13.02 0.54 10.97
CA LEU A 138 -13.42 0.37 9.57
C LEU A 138 -12.22 0.56 8.62
N ILE A 139 -11.33 1.50 8.92
CA ILE A 139 -10.11 1.72 8.13
C ILE A 139 -9.18 0.53 8.26
N PHE A 140 -8.93 0.04 9.48
CA PHE A 140 -8.10 -1.14 9.69
C PHE A 140 -8.68 -2.36 8.98
N LYS A 141 -10.00 -2.57 9.07
CA LYS A 141 -10.70 -3.63 8.32
C LYS A 141 -10.50 -3.52 6.80
N PHE A 142 -10.46 -2.31 6.25
CA PHE A 142 -10.20 -2.07 4.83
C PHE A 142 -8.74 -2.35 4.45
N LEU A 143 -7.79 -1.85 5.26
CA LEU A 143 -6.36 -2.15 5.09
C LEU A 143 -6.07 -3.65 5.20
N ASP A 144 -6.87 -4.34 6.01
CA ASP A 144 -6.85 -5.79 6.21
C ASP A 144 -7.58 -6.60 5.14
N GLU A 145 -8.21 -5.94 4.16
CA GLU A 145 -8.97 -6.57 3.06
C GLU A 145 -10.17 -7.41 3.56
N GLU A 146 -10.82 -6.95 4.63
CA GLU A 146 -11.93 -7.64 5.30
C GLU A 146 -13.26 -6.92 5.18
N THR A 147 -13.30 -5.73 4.58
CA THR A 147 -14.52 -4.94 4.39
C THR A 147 -15.48 -5.57 3.40
N THR A 148 -16.78 -5.34 3.63
CA THR A 148 -17.86 -5.60 2.67
C THR A 148 -17.89 -4.52 1.60
N PHE A 149 -18.56 -4.78 0.47
CA PHE A 149 -18.66 -3.80 -0.62
C PHE A 149 -19.30 -2.47 -0.17
N LEU A 150 -20.34 -2.53 0.67
CA LEU A 150 -20.99 -1.31 1.21
C LEU A 150 -20.05 -0.51 2.12
N GLU A 151 -19.22 -1.19 2.90
CA GLU A 151 -18.17 -0.57 3.71
C GLU A 151 -17.11 0.11 2.85
N ASP A 152 -16.70 -0.53 1.74
CA ASP A 152 -15.75 0.04 0.78
C ASP A 152 -16.29 1.34 0.18
N VAL A 153 -17.52 1.33 -0.33
CA VAL A 153 -18.17 2.52 -0.90
C VAL A 153 -18.24 3.65 0.13
N LYS A 154 -18.63 3.32 1.38
CA LYS A 154 -18.67 4.30 2.48
C LYS A 154 -17.31 4.94 2.77
N LEU A 155 -16.21 4.20 2.62
CA LEU A 155 -14.85 4.73 2.76
C LEU A 155 -14.43 5.57 1.55
N MET A 156 -14.68 5.07 0.33
CA MET A 156 -14.32 5.75 -0.91
C MET A 156 -14.99 7.13 -1.03
N LEU A 157 -16.24 7.25 -0.58
CA LEU A 157 -16.97 8.53 -0.56
C LEU A 157 -16.35 9.59 0.38
N LYS A 158 -15.44 9.22 1.28
CA LYS A 158 -14.70 10.17 2.14
C LYS A 158 -13.49 10.77 1.44
N CYS A 159 -12.98 10.10 0.42
CA CYS A 159 -11.86 10.57 -0.39
C CYS A 159 -12.35 11.50 -1.50
N PRO A 160 -11.47 12.29 -2.13
CA PRO A 160 -11.77 12.93 -3.41
C PRO A 160 -12.21 11.88 -4.44
N THR A 161 -13.51 11.77 -4.73
CA THR A 161 -14.09 10.69 -5.54
C THR A 161 -13.83 10.85 -7.04
N PHE A 162 -13.80 12.09 -7.54
CA PHE A 162 -13.64 12.38 -8.97
C PHE A 162 -12.37 11.76 -9.60
N PRO A 163 -11.17 11.86 -8.97
CA PRO A 163 -9.98 11.16 -9.46
C PRO A 163 -10.18 9.65 -9.63
N PHE A 164 -10.82 8.98 -8.67
CA PHE A 164 -11.07 7.54 -8.72
C PHE A 164 -12.09 7.16 -9.79
N ILE A 165 -13.16 7.93 -9.95
CA ILE A 165 -14.15 7.71 -11.02
C ILE A 165 -13.46 7.80 -12.39
N ARG A 166 -12.62 8.81 -12.61
CA ARG A 166 -11.84 8.94 -13.85
C ARG A 166 -10.90 7.75 -14.06
N ALA A 167 -10.27 7.24 -13.00
CA ALA A 167 -9.41 6.06 -13.07
C ALA A 167 -10.22 4.80 -13.46
N VAL A 168 -11.42 4.61 -12.90
CA VAL A 168 -12.32 3.50 -13.24
C VAL A 168 -12.67 3.52 -14.73
N PHE A 169 -13.13 4.67 -15.24
CA PHE A 169 -13.49 4.78 -16.66
C PHE A 169 -12.31 4.42 -17.58
N LYS A 170 -11.10 4.93 -17.30
CA LYS A 170 -9.90 4.60 -18.09
C LYS A 170 -9.50 3.13 -18.04
N ARG A 171 -9.84 2.40 -16.97
CA ARG A 171 -9.47 0.99 -16.80
C ARG A 171 -10.50 0.04 -17.42
N LEU A 172 -11.74 0.49 -17.61
CA LEU A 172 -12.83 -0.32 -18.17
C LEU A 172 -13.06 -0.06 -19.68
N PHE A 173 -12.74 1.13 -20.16
CA PHE A 173 -12.93 1.59 -21.54
C PHE A 173 -11.61 2.14 -22.10
#